data_AF-B2GGF5-F1
#
_entry.id   AF-B2GGF5-F1
#
_cell.length_a   1.000
_cell.length_b   1.000
_cell.length_c   1.000
_cell.angle_alpha   90.00
_cell.angle_beta   90.00
_cell.angle_gamma   90.00
#
_symmetry.space_group_name_H-M   'P 1'
#
loop_
_entity.id
_entity.type
_entity.pdbx_description
1 polymer ?
#
loop_
_entity_poly.entity_id
_entity_poly.type
_entity_poly.pdbx_seq_one_letter_code
_entity_poly.pdbx_strand_id
1 'polypeptide(L)'
;MATTLPPTTALARWSSGGALPRRRLIVFPHAGAGALSGRVLQRPGTEVLVHRRPGRESRAGESTPVSVDSVVAEALALLLPVLDADDVPTVVLGHSFGALPAAWFTAAVERERPARLQRTVLSAKAAPPAPDPELARILDDDAALAAWVGGLGGTPAELLDDPELRALVLAPLRADLRASLTHAAPPPPLHTPLLLVHAEGDPAASAAAVAGWARAADATVDTLTVPGGHHGLLEHPELLGRALDALPGGIR
;
A
#
# COMPACT_ATOMS: atom_id res chain seq x y z
N MET A 1 -22.34 11.52 -15.13
CA MET A 1 -22.59 10.19 -14.53
C MET A 1 -22.65 10.39 -13.03
N ALA A 2 -23.69 9.91 -12.36
CA ALA A 2 -23.81 10.04 -10.91
C ALA A 2 -22.70 9.21 -10.25
N THR A 3 -21.72 9.88 -9.63
CA THR A 3 -20.71 9.24 -8.80
C THR A 3 -21.39 8.78 -7.52
N THR A 4 -21.76 7.51 -7.46
CA THR A 4 -22.19 6.87 -6.22
C THR A 4 -21.05 7.01 -5.22
N LEU A 5 -21.32 7.61 -4.05
CA LEU A 5 -20.32 7.72 -3.00
C LEU A 5 -19.82 6.31 -2.62
N PRO A 6 -18.50 6.12 -2.48
CA PRO A 6 -17.96 4.82 -2.08
C PRO A 6 -18.48 4.42 -0.68
N PRO A 7 -18.65 3.12 -0.42
CA PRO A 7 -19.22 2.67 0.84
C PRO A 7 -18.26 2.99 2.00
N THR A 8 -18.79 3.34 3.17
CA THR A 8 -17.98 3.62 4.38
C THR A 8 -17.12 2.43 4.81
N THR A 9 -17.49 1.23 4.38
CA THR A 9 -16.73 -0.01 4.58
C THR A 9 -15.41 -0.07 3.82
N ALA A 10 -15.20 0.81 2.84
CA ALA A 10 -13.97 0.88 2.05
C ALA A 10 -12.79 1.58 2.76
N LEU A 11 -13.02 2.15 3.95
CA LEU A 11 -11.98 2.77 4.76
C LEU A 11 -12.04 2.25 6.20
N ALA A 12 -10.98 1.57 6.64
CA ALA A 12 -10.84 1.17 8.04
C ALA A 12 -9.99 2.18 8.80
N ARG A 13 -10.32 2.39 10.08
CA ARG A 13 -9.60 3.29 10.97
C ARG A 13 -9.06 2.53 12.17
N TRP A 14 -7.76 2.65 12.42
CA TRP A 14 -7.10 2.11 13.60
C TRP A 14 -6.45 3.24 14.39
N SER A 15 -6.75 3.33 15.69
CA SER A 15 -6.15 4.28 16.62
C SER A 15 -5.90 3.61 17.98
N SER A 16 -4.90 4.08 18.71
CA SER A 16 -4.50 3.50 20.00
C SER A 16 -4.95 4.32 21.22
N GLY A 17 -6.00 5.15 21.10
CA GLY A 17 -6.49 5.98 22.21
C GLY A 17 -7.50 7.07 21.80
N GLY A 18 -7.98 7.86 22.78
CA GLY A 18 -9.01 8.89 22.60
C GLY A 18 -8.51 10.33 22.41
N ALA A 19 -7.19 10.55 22.32
CA ALA A 19 -6.62 11.87 22.01
C ALA A 19 -6.57 12.11 20.49
N LEU A 20 -6.55 13.38 20.07
CA LEU A 20 -6.40 13.75 18.66
C LEU A 20 -5.07 13.20 18.10
N PRO A 21 -5.06 12.68 16.86
CA PRO A 21 -3.85 12.15 16.26
C PRO A 21 -2.84 13.26 15.97
N ARG A 22 -1.57 12.99 16.25
CA ARG A 22 -0.42 13.85 15.87
C ARG A 22 0.06 13.56 14.45
N ARG A 23 -0.26 12.38 13.93
CA ARG A 23 0.04 11.94 12.57
C ARG A 23 -1.07 11.04 12.05
N ARG A 24 -1.33 11.11 10.76
CA ARG A 24 -2.20 10.21 10.01
C ARG A 24 -1.37 9.41 9.02
N LEU A 25 -1.60 8.11 8.97
CA LEU A 25 -0.98 7.19 8.02
C LEU A 25 -2.08 6.61 7.13
N ILE A 26 -2.13 7.03 5.87
CA ILE A 26 -2.99 6.43 4.85
C ILE A 26 -2.26 5.22 4.29
N VAL A 27 -2.88 4.03 4.33
CA VAL A 27 -2.25 2.76 3.96
C VAL A 27 -2.98 2.15 2.77
N PHE A 28 -2.21 1.87 1.73
CA PHE A 28 -2.57 1.01 0.60
C PHE A 28 -1.92 -0.37 0.83
N PRO A 29 -2.71 -1.41 1.15
CA PRO A 29 -2.19 -2.74 1.46
C PRO A 29 -1.51 -3.44 0.26
N HIS A 30 -0.71 -4.46 0.58
CA HIS A 30 -0.16 -5.40 -0.41
C HIS A 30 -1.25 -6.26 -1.07
N ALA A 31 -0.89 -6.98 -2.14
CA ALA A 31 -1.81 -7.84 -2.85
C ALA A 31 -2.43 -8.89 -1.92
N GLY A 32 -3.73 -9.16 -2.05
CA GLY A 32 -4.47 -10.08 -1.18
C GLY A 32 -4.84 -9.51 0.19
N ALA A 33 -4.14 -8.49 0.71
CA ALA A 33 -4.46 -7.91 2.02
C ALA A 33 -5.68 -6.98 2.03
N GLY A 34 -6.37 -6.99 3.16
CA GLY A 34 -7.43 -6.04 3.49
C GLY A 34 -7.04 -5.07 4.60
N ALA A 35 -8.05 -4.47 5.22
CA ALA A 35 -7.91 -3.45 6.25
C ALA A 35 -7.09 -3.90 7.49
N LEU A 36 -7.11 -5.19 7.82
CA LEU A 36 -6.43 -5.71 9.01
C LEU A 36 -4.91 -5.53 8.95
N SER A 37 -4.32 -5.44 7.75
CA SER A 37 -2.88 -5.27 7.59
C SER A 37 -2.35 -3.96 8.19
N GLY A 38 -3.20 -2.95 8.37
CA GLY A 38 -2.79 -1.69 9.00
C GLY A 38 -2.74 -1.74 10.53
N ARG A 39 -3.23 -2.82 11.16
CA ARG A 39 -3.25 -2.93 12.63
C ARG A 39 -1.84 -2.97 13.23
N VAL A 40 -0.89 -3.61 12.55
CA VAL A 40 0.52 -3.67 13.00
C VAL A 40 1.22 -2.31 12.97
N LEU A 41 0.66 -1.34 12.23
CA LEU A 41 1.21 0.02 12.10
C LEU A 41 0.67 0.98 13.17
N GLN A 42 -0.17 0.50 14.09
CA GLN A 42 -0.69 1.32 15.18
C GLN A 42 0.42 1.73 16.14
N ARG A 43 0.44 3.03 16.48
CA ARG A 43 1.32 3.58 17.52
C ARG A 43 0.64 4.76 18.22
N PRO A 44 1.05 5.12 19.45
CA PRO A 44 0.52 6.28 20.15
C PRO A 44 0.56 7.55 19.30
N GLY A 45 -0.57 8.26 19.25
CA GLY A 45 -0.71 9.51 18.49
C GLY A 45 -0.73 9.35 16.97
N THR A 46 -0.79 8.11 16.44
CA THR A 46 -0.97 7.86 15.01
C THR A 46 -2.36 7.30 14.74
N GLU A 47 -3.04 7.93 13.80
CA GLU A 47 -4.24 7.40 13.17
C GLU A 47 -3.86 6.66 11.89
N VAL A 48 -4.25 5.39 11.77
CA VAL A 48 -4.01 4.59 10.57
C VAL A 48 -5.32 4.43 9.82
N LEU A 49 -5.35 4.90 8.58
CA LEU A 49 -6.48 4.77 7.66
C LEU A 49 -6.11 3.78 6.57
N VAL A 50 -6.82 2.66 6.46
CA VAL A 50 -6.48 1.60 5.50
C VAL A 50 -7.57 1.53 4.44
N HIS A 51 -7.16 1.64 3.17
CA HIS A 51 -8.06 1.42 2.04
C HIS A 51 -8.42 -0.07 1.97
N ARG A 52 -9.69 -0.40 2.17
CA ARG A 52 -10.24 -1.75 2.05
C ARG A 52 -10.80 -1.93 0.64
N ARG A 53 -10.06 -2.65 -0.20
CA ARG A 53 -10.48 -3.01 -1.55
C ARG A 53 -11.65 -4.01 -1.56
N PRO A 54 -12.42 -4.07 -2.66
CA PRO A 54 -13.41 -5.13 -2.91
C PRO A 54 -12.84 -6.54 -2.69
N GLY A 55 -13.67 -7.45 -2.18
CA GLY A 55 -13.27 -8.82 -1.88
C GLY A 55 -12.49 -9.00 -0.57
N ARG A 56 -12.45 -8.00 0.32
CA ARG A 56 -11.77 -8.08 1.64
C ARG A 56 -12.72 -7.85 2.80
N GLU A 57 -12.61 -8.69 3.84
CA GLU A 57 -13.35 -8.55 5.10
C GLU A 57 -14.85 -8.20 4.90
N SER A 58 -15.30 -7.02 5.34
CA SER A 58 -16.70 -6.59 5.20
C SER A 58 -17.15 -6.37 3.74
N ARG A 59 -16.21 -6.41 2.78
CA ARG A 59 -16.42 -6.30 1.34
C ARG A 59 -16.17 -7.63 0.62
N ALA A 60 -16.12 -8.76 1.35
CA ALA A 60 -15.84 -10.09 0.77
C ALA A 60 -16.82 -10.50 -0.35
N GLY A 61 -18.07 -10.04 -0.29
CA GLY A 61 -19.07 -10.31 -1.33
C GLY A 61 -18.98 -9.43 -2.58
N GLU A 62 -18.06 -8.46 -2.63
CA GLU A 62 -17.93 -7.54 -3.76
C GLU A 62 -16.97 -8.08 -4.84
N SER A 63 -17.47 -8.27 -6.06
CA SER A 63 -16.72 -8.80 -7.21
C SER A 63 -16.32 -7.70 -8.20
N THR A 64 -15.64 -6.66 -7.72
CA THR A 64 -15.20 -5.56 -8.58
C THR A 64 -13.83 -5.85 -9.20
N PRO A 65 -13.66 -5.68 -10.52
CA PRO A 65 -12.34 -5.69 -11.15
C PRO A 65 -11.43 -4.65 -10.49
N VAL A 66 -10.23 -5.08 -10.08
CA VAL A 66 -9.24 -4.20 -9.46
C VAL A 66 -8.37 -3.61 -10.56
N SER A 67 -8.23 -2.29 -10.59
CA SER A 67 -7.19 -1.58 -11.32
C SER A 67 -6.58 -0.51 -10.42
N VAL A 68 -5.36 -0.06 -10.70
CA VAL A 68 -4.74 1.02 -9.92
C VAL A 68 -5.60 2.28 -9.99
N ASP A 69 -6.14 2.60 -11.18
CA ASP A 69 -7.01 3.76 -11.38
C ASP A 69 -8.31 3.68 -10.55
N SER A 70 -8.95 2.51 -10.49
CA SER A 70 -10.18 2.34 -9.70
C SER A 70 -9.91 2.44 -8.19
N VAL A 71 -8.78 1.90 -7.73
CA VAL A 71 -8.32 2.04 -6.34
C VAL A 71 -8.06 3.51 -6.00
N VAL A 72 -7.35 4.23 -6.86
CA VAL A 72 -7.03 5.65 -6.65
C VAL A 72 -8.29 6.51 -6.64
N ALA A 73 -9.21 6.30 -7.58
CA ALA A 73 -10.47 7.03 -7.64
C ALA A 73 -11.32 6.82 -6.38
N GLU A 74 -11.46 5.57 -5.91
CA GLU A 74 -12.19 5.26 -4.68
C GLU A 74 -11.51 5.88 -3.45
N ALA A 75 -10.18 5.78 -3.37
CA ALA A 75 -9.39 6.35 -2.29
C ALA A 75 -9.50 7.88 -2.23
N LEU A 76 -9.44 8.59 -3.36
CA LEU A 76 -9.62 10.04 -3.42
C LEU A 76 -11.00 10.45 -2.91
N ALA A 77 -12.06 9.79 -3.37
CA ALA A 77 -13.42 10.08 -2.92
C ALA A 77 -13.62 9.87 -1.40
N LEU A 78 -12.92 8.91 -0.80
CA LEU A 78 -12.98 8.63 0.64
C LEU A 78 -12.08 9.55 1.47
N LEU A 79 -10.88 9.84 0.98
CA LEU A 79 -9.80 10.43 1.79
C LEU A 79 -9.69 11.95 1.63
N LEU A 80 -10.08 12.54 0.50
CA LEU A 80 -10.06 14.00 0.36
C LEU A 80 -10.92 14.70 1.43
N PRO A 81 -12.16 14.27 1.73
CA PRO A 81 -12.92 14.88 2.83
C PRO A 81 -12.25 14.74 4.20
N VAL A 82 -11.51 13.64 4.42
CA VAL A 82 -10.75 13.43 5.67
C VAL A 82 -9.54 14.35 5.74
N LEU A 83 -8.86 14.57 4.62
CA LEU A 83 -7.74 15.50 4.51
C LEU A 83 -8.18 16.96 4.65
N ASP A 84 -9.38 17.31 4.19
CA ASP A 84 -9.93 18.66 4.28
C ASP A 84 -10.53 19.00 5.66
N ALA A 85 -10.80 17.98 6.49
CA ALA A 85 -11.43 18.17 7.80
C ALA A 85 -10.48 18.71 8.89
N ASP A 86 -9.17 18.52 8.73
CA ASP A 86 -8.15 18.94 9.69
C ASP A 86 -6.77 19.09 9.02
N ASP A 87 -5.81 19.67 9.74
CA ASP A 87 -4.42 19.82 9.30
C ASP A 87 -3.49 18.73 9.87
N VAL A 88 -4.02 17.57 10.25
CA VAL A 88 -3.19 16.51 10.83
C VAL A 88 -2.10 16.12 9.81
N PRO A 89 -0.81 16.13 10.22
CA PRO A 89 0.32 15.66 9.42
C PRO A 89 0.03 14.29 8.80
N THR A 90 -0.06 14.22 7.47
CA THR A 90 -0.47 12.99 6.79
C THR A 90 0.66 12.39 5.95
N VAL A 91 0.87 11.09 6.12
CA VAL A 91 1.82 10.27 5.38
C VAL A 91 1.04 9.22 4.60
N VAL A 92 1.43 8.97 3.35
CA VAL A 92 0.89 7.85 2.54
C VAL A 92 1.89 6.70 2.59
N LEU A 93 1.43 5.49 2.81
CA LEU A 93 2.21 4.26 2.74
C LEU A 93 1.56 3.31 1.75
N GLY A 94 2.33 2.85 0.78
CA GLY A 94 1.99 1.72 -0.06
C GLY A 94 3.03 0.62 0.07
N HIS A 95 2.57 -0.61 0.30
CA HIS A 95 3.43 -1.78 0.41
C HIS A 95 3.14 -2.79 -0.71
N SER A 96 4.19 -3.32 -1.35
CA SER A 96 4.07 -4.22 -2.50
C SER A 96 3.14 -3.63 -3.57
N PHE A 97 2.09 -4.35 -4.00
CA PHE A 97 1.08 -3.80 -4.92
C PHE A 97 0.59 -2.40 -4.51
N GLY A 98 0.35 -2.16 -3.22
CA GLY A 98 -0.14 -0.89 -2.69
C GLY A 98 0.77 0.31 -2.93
N ALA A 99 2.06 0.11 -3.24
CA ALA A 99 2.97 1.19 -3.63
C ALA A 99 2.53 1.86 -4.95
N LEU A 100 1.90 1.12 -5.86
CA LEU A 100 1.39 1.67 -7.11
C LEU A 100 0.26 2.70 -6.87
N PRO A 101 -0.90 2.33 -6.27
CA PRO A 101 -1.94 3.31 -5.97
C PRO A 101 -1.49 4.37 -4.98
N ALA A 102 -0.57 4.10 -4.05
CA ALA A 102 -0.03 5.12 -3.16
C ALA A 102 0.67 6.26 -3.93
N ALA A 103 1.50 5.93 -4.91
CA ALA A 103 2.19 6.93 -5.74
C ALA A 103 1.19 7.75 -6.58
N TRP A 104 0.22 7.09 -7.22
CA TRP A 104 -0.80 7.76 -8.03
C TRP A 104 -1.77 8.60 -7.19
N PHE A 105 -2.16 8.11 -6.02
CA PHE A 105 -2.96 8.87 -5.05
C PHE A 105 -2.20 10.11 -4.58
N THR A 106 -0.90 9.98 -4.29
CA THR A 106 -0.04 11.11 -3.89
C THR A 106 -0.04 12.19 -4.97
N ALA A 107 0.24 11.83 -6.23
CA ALA A 107 0.23 12.77 -7.36
C ALA A 107 -1.13 13.47 -7.52
N ALA A 108 -2.23 12.72 -7.37
CA ALA A 108 -3.57 13.27 -7.49
C ALA A 108 -3.92 14.25 -6.36
N VAL A 109 -3.53 13.95 -5.11
CA VAL A 109 -3.72 14.84 -3.97
C VAL A 109 -2.89 16.10 -4.13
N GLU A 110 -1.62 16.01 -4.52
CA GLU A 110 -0.75 17.18 -4.68
C GLU A 110 -1.29 18.20 -5.69
N ARG A 111 -1.92 17.73 -6.77
CA ARG A 111 -2.54 18.57 -7.79
C ARG A 111 -3.68 19.43 -7.24
N GLU A 112 -4.44 18.91 -6.28
CA GLU A 112 -5.63 19.56 -5.73
C GLU A 112 -5.37 20.23 -4.38
N ARG A 113 -4.39 19.74 -3.62
CA ARG A 113 -4.01 20.16 -2.27
C ARG A 113 -2.47 20.14 -2.14
N PRO A 114 -1.77 21.12 -2.73
CA PRO A 114 -0.32 21.20 -2.63
C PRO A 114 0.14 21.16 -1.18
N ALA A 115 1.23 20.43 -0.91
CA ALA A 115 1.83 20.26 0.42
C ALA A 115 0.93 19.62 1.51
N ARG A 116 -0.24 19.06 1.15
CA ARG A 116 -1.12 18.39 2.13
C ARG A 116 -0.52 17.11 2.71
N LEU A 117 0.29 16.42 1.92
CA LEU A 117 1.00 15.20 2.30
C LEU A 117 2.43 15.56 2.69
N GLN A 118 2.88 15.05 3.84
CA GLN A 118 4.24 15.29 4.33
C GLN A 118 5.26 14.34 3.72
N ARG A 119 4.83 13.11 3.42
CA ARG A 119 5.70 12.05 2.94
C ARG A 119 4.91 10.93 2.27
N THR A 120 5.52 10.31 1.27
CA THR A 120 5.01 9.09 0.65
C THR A 120 6.05 7.98 0.80
N VAL A 121 5.61 6.87 1.37
CA VAL A 121 6.42 5.70 1.67
C VAL A 121 6.07 4.61 0.65
N LEU A 122 7.06 4.23 -0.16
CA LEU A 122 6.90 3.19 -1.18
C LEU A 122 7.77 2.00 -0.79
N SER A 123 7.13 0.89 -0.45
CA SER A 123 7.78 -0.27 0.16
C SER A 123 7.63 -1.53 -0.68
N ALA A 124 8.69 -2.33 -0.78
CA ALA A 124 8.68 -3.68 -1.34
C ALA A 124 8.07 -3.79 -2.76
N LYS A 125 8.29 -2.75 -3.58
CA LYS A 125 7.78 -2.74 -4.96
C LYS A 125 8.75 -2.02 -5.88
N ALA A 126 9.13 -2.69 -6.96
CA ALA A 126 9.85 -2.07 -8.06
C ALA A 126 8.99 -0.98 -8.74
N ALA A 127 9.62 0.13 -9.14
CA ALA A 127 8.94 1.14 -9.94
C ALA A 127 8.42 0.54 -11.26
N PRO A 128 7.19 0.85 -11.71
CA PRO A 128 6.72 0.50 -13.06
C PRO A 128 7.68 1.10 -14.11
N PRO A 129 7.98 0.44 -15.25
CA PRO A 129 7.09 -0.39 -16.06
C PRO A 129 7.62 -1.80 -16.40
N ALA A 130 8.35 -2.47 -15.50
CA ALA A 130 8.95 -3.77 -15.83
C ALA A 130 7.87 -4.86 -15.95
N PRO A 131 7.72 -5.53 -17.11
CA PRO A 131 6.88 -6.70 -17.23
C PRO A 131 7.47 -7.85 -16.41
N ASP A 132 6.60 -8.67 -15.83
CA ASP A 132 6.98 -9.87 -15.09
C ASP A 132 6.24 -11.08 -15.70
N PRO A 133 6.75 -11.65 -16.81
CA PRO A 133 6.12 -12.77 -17.49
C PRO A 133 6.14 -14.05 -16.67
N GLU A 134 7.08 -14.18 -15.73
CA GLU A 134 7.12 -15.31 -14.81
C GLU A 134 5.94 -15.24 -13.84
N LEU A 135 5.72 -14.08 -13.20
CA LEU A 135 4.57 -13.88 -12.33
C LEU A 135 3.26 -14.01 -13.12
N ALA A 136 3.19 -13.50 -14.37
CA ALA A 136 2.02 -13.69 -15.22
C ALA A 136 1.65 -15.18 -15.39
N ARG A 137 2.65 -16.04 -15.64
CA ARG A 137 2.45 -17.50 -15.73
C ARG A 137 2.03 -18.11 -14.39
N ILE A 138 2.61 -17.66 -13.28
CA ILE A 138 2.26 -18.12 -11.93
C ILE A 138 0.80 -17.81 -11.61
N LEU A 139 0.26 -16.67 -12.04
CA LEU A 139 -1.11 -16.27 -11.74
C LEU A 139 -2.18 -17.18 -12.34
N ASP A 140 -1.87 -17.90 -13.42
CA ASP A 140 -2.80 -18.80 -14.10
C ASP A 140 -2.79 -20.23 -13.53
N ASP A 141 -1.95 -20.50 -12.52
CA ASP A 141 -1.85 -21.79 -11.83
C ASP A 141 -2.02 -21.61 -10.32
N ASP A 142 -3.09 -22.17 -9.75
CA ASP A 142 -3.39 -22.09 -8.31
C ASP A 142 -2.27 -22.67 -7.43
N ALA A 143 -1.66 -23.78 -7.83
CA ALA A 143 -0.61 -24.43 -7.05
C ALA A 143 0.69 -23.61 -7.11
N ALA A 144 1.03 -23.09 -8.29
CA ALA A 144 2.17 -22.19 -8.45
C ALA A 144 1.97 -20.89 -7.66
N LEU A 145 0.77 -20.30 -7.70
CA LEU A 145 0.47 -19.07 -6.97
C LEU A 145 0.49 -19.30 -5.45
N ALA A 146 -0.05 -20.42 -4.96
CA ALA A 146 0.04 -20.80 -3.55
C ALA A 146 1.49 -20.95 -3.08
N ALA A 147 2.32 -21.66 -3.86
CA ALA A 147 3.74 -21.81 -3.55
C ALA A 147 4.47 -20.46 -3.55
N TRP A 148 4.18 -19.60 -4.54
CA TRP A 148 4.78 -18.28 -4.67
C TRP A 148 4.44 -17.39 -3.47
N VAL A 149 3.16 -17.27 -3.10
CA VAL A 149 2.76 -16.43 -1.95
C VAL A 149 3.23 -17.02 -0.63
N GLY A 150 3.24 -18.35 -0.48
CA GLY A 150 3.81 -19.02 0.69
C GLY A 150 5.31 -18.70 0.87
N GLY A 151 6.06 -18.60 -0.24
CA GLY A 151 7.47 -18.22 -0.23
C GLY A 151 7.75 -16.77 0.19
N LEU A 152 6.78 -15.86 0.05
CA LEU A 152 6.90 -14.47 0.50
C LEU A 152 6.59 -14.29 1.99
N GLY A 153 6.05 -15.32 2.65
CA GLY A 153 5.53 -15.24 4.01
C GLY A 153 4.22 -14.44 4.10
N GLY A 154 3.73 -14.22 5.32
CA GLY A 154 2.51 -13.45 5.58
C GLY A 154 1.18 -14.19 5.36
N THR A 155 1.21 -15.37 4.73
CA THR A 155 0.04 -16.26 4.62
C THR A 155 0.30 -17.55 5.39
N PRO A 156 -0.53 -17.90 6.40
CA PRO A 156 -0.42 -19.18 7.13
C PRO A 156 -0.54 -20.37 6.17
N ALA A 157 0.32 -21.39 6.35
CA ALA A 157 0.35 -22.57 5.49
C ALA A 157 -0.99 -23.33 5.52
N GLU A 158 -1.67 -23.33 6.67
CA GLU A 158 -2.96 -23.97 6.87
C GLU A 158 -4.05 -23.40 5.94
N LEU A 159 -3.95 -22.12 5.56
CA LEU A 159 -4.88 -21.51 4.60
C LEU A 159 -4.59 -21.94 3.15
N LEU A 160 -3.33 -22.29 2.84
CA LEU A 160 -2.91 -22.69 1.50
C LEU A 160 -3.05 -24.21 1.28
N ASP A 161 -3.01 -25.00 2.35
CA ASP A 161 -3.15 -26.46 2.31
C ASP A 161 -4.61 -26.91 2.17
N ASP A 162 -5.57 -26.13 2.69
CA ASP A 162 -6.99 -26.38 2.52
C ASP A 162 -7.50 -25.82 1.16
N PRO A 163 -8.09 -26.64 0.27
CA PRO A 163 -8.51 -26.18 -1.06
C PRO A 163 -9.56 -25.06 -1.05
N GLU A 164 -10.49 -25.07 -0.10
CA GLU A 164 -11.56 -24.08 -0.01
C GLU A 164 -11.01 -22.75 0.52
N LEU A 165 -10.20 -22.80 1.58
CA LEU A 165 -9.54 -21.61 2.13
C LEU A 165 -8.53 -21.03 1.13
N ARG A 166 -7.79 -21.89 0.43
CA ARG A 166 -6.85 -21.46 -0.61
C ARG A 166 -7.57 -20.70 -1.70
N ALA A 167 -8.71 -21.18 -2.19
CA ALA A 167 -9.48 -20.45 -3.20
C ALA A 167 -9.91 -19.05 -2.71
N LEU A 168 -10.31 -18.93 -1.44
CA LEU A 168 -10.68 -17.67 -0.82
C LEU A 168 -9.50 -16.69 -0.67
N VAL A 169 -8.28 -17.20 -0.43
CA VAL A 169 -7.06 -16.38 -0.36
C VAL A 169 -6.56 -15.99 -1.75
N LEU A 170 -6.53 -16.95 -2.68
CA LEU A 170 -5.92 -16.76 -3.99
C LEU A 170 -6.75 -15.88 -4.92
N ALA A 171 -8.09 -15.94 -4.86
CA ALA A 171 -8.94 -15.11 -5.71
C ALA A 171 -8.68 -13.59 -5.56
N PRO A 172 -8.74 -13.02 -4.35
CA PRO A 172 -8.41 -11.61 -4.13
C PRO A 172 -6.95 -11.26 -4.45
N LEU A 173 -6.01 -12.14 -4.09
CA LEU A 173 -4.58 -11.97 -4.38
C LEU A 173 -4.33 -11.89 -5.89
N ARG A 174 -4.90 -12.81 -6.66
CA ARG A 174 -4.77 -12.89 -8.12
C ARG A 174 -5.30 -11.64 -8.79
N ALA A 175 -6.45 -11.12 -8.35
CA ALA A 175 -7.02 -9.89 -8.91
C ALA A 175 -6.05 -8.70 -8.76
N ASP A 176 -5.46 -8.55 -7.58
CA ASP A 176 -4.50 -7.47 -7.31
C ASP A 176 -3.19 -7.63 -8.08
N LEU A 177 -2.65 -8.86 -8.14
CA LEU A 177 -1.40 -9.11 -8.87
C LEU A 177 -1.60 -8.92 -10.38
N ARG A 178 -2.75 -9.32 -10.94
CA ARG A 178 -3.11 -8.98 -12.33
C ARG A 178 -3.13 -7.48 -12.54
N ALA A 179 -3.78 -6.72 -11.66
CA ALA A 179 -3.78 -5.26 -11.70
C ALA A 179 -2.36 -4.69 -11.64
N SER A 180 -1.51 -5.25 -10.76
CA SER A 180 -0.10 -4.87 -10.62
C SER A 180 0.69 -5.08 -11.92
N LEU A 181 0.51 -6.23 -12.58
CA LEU A 181 1.23 -6.59 -13.79
C LEU A 181 0.81 -5.75 -14.99
N THR A 182 -0.48 -5.44 -15.10
CA THR A 182 -1.01 -4.64 -16.20
C THR A 182 -0.76 -3.15 -16.04
N HIS A 183 -0.36 -2.71 -14.84
CA HIS A 183 -0.09 -1.30 -14.56
C HIS A 183 1.32 -0.88 -14.96
N ALA A 184 1.49 -0.58 -16.25
CA ALA A 184 2.77 -0.17 -16.82
C ALA A 184 3.04 1.35 -16.73
N ALA A 185 2.04 2.19 -16.43
CA ALA A 185 2.23 3.63 -16.45
C ALA A 185 2.99 4.12 -15.19
N PRO A 186 4.09 4.89 -15.36
CA PRO A 186 4.67 5.62 -14.24
C PRO A 186 3.72 6.72 -13.77
N PRO A 187 3.68 7.05 -12.46
CA PRO A 187 2.90 8.19 -11.99
C PRO A 187 3.49 9.51 -12.53
N PRO A 188 2.72 10.61 -12.47
CA PRO A 188 3.28 11.96 -12.58
C PRO A 188 4.42 12.18 -11.56
N PRO A 189 5.33 13.14 -11.80
CA PRO A 189 6.35 13.51 -10.82
C PRO A 189 5.75 13.84 -9.45
N LEU A 190 6.35 13.31 -8.39
CA LEU A 190 5.90 13.48 -7.01
C LEU A 190 6.70 14.59 -6.35
N HIS A 191 6.00 15.60 -5.84
CA HIS A 191 6.60 16.73 -5.12
C HIS A 191 6.60 16.52 -3.59
N THR A 192 5.90 15.51 -3.09
CA THR A 192 5.99 15.04 -1.71
C THR A 192 7.29 14.25 -1.51
N PRO A 193 8.06 14.50 -0.43
CA PRO A 193 9.23 13.70 -0.08
C PRO A 193 8.94 12.19 -0.09
N LEU A 194 9.84 11.41 -0.69
CA LEU A 194 9.71 9.95 -0.72
C LEU A 194 10.55 9.29 0.37
N LEU A 195 10.02 8.21 0.94
CA LEU A 195 10.78 7.23 1.70
C LEU A 195 10.66 5.88 1.01
N LEU A 196 11.75 5.42 0.42
CA LEU A 196 11.80 4.16 -0.31
C LEU A 196 12.27 3.06 0.65
N VAL A 197 11.45 2.03 0.81
CA VAL A 197 11.70 0.96 1.80
C VAL A 197 11.92 -0.37 1.09
N HIS A 198 13.05 -1.01 1.35
CA HIS A 198 13.33 -2.38 0.91
C HIS A 198 13.77 -3.24 2.09
N ALA A 199 13.50 -4.54 2.01
CA ALA A 199 14.04 -5.48 2.98
C ALA A 199 15.36 -6.09 2.49
N GLU A 200 16.21 -6.56 3.40
CA GLU A 200 17.48 -7.20 3.07
C GLU A 200 17.29 -8.54 2.35
N GLY A 201 16.27 -9.31 2.75
CA GLY A 201 15.98 -10.64 2.23
C GLY A 201 14.77 -10.69 1.30
N ASP A 202 14.33 -9.56 0.73
CA ASP A 202 13.19 -9.55 -0.20
C ASP A 202 13.60 -10.03 -1.61
N PRO A 203 13.18 -11.22 -2.05
CA PRO A 203 13.52 -11.72 -3.38
C PRO A 203 12.74 -11.01 -4.49
N ALA A 204 11.60 -10.38 -4.18
CA ALA A 204 10.69 -9.76 -5.15
C ALA A 204 10.97 -8.27 -5.37
N ALA A 205 11.63 -7.59 -4.44
CA ALA A 205 11.92 -6.17 -4.55
C ALA A 205 13.31 -5.82 -4.00
N SER A 206 14.35 -6.04 -4.82
CA SER A 206 15.71 -5.64 -4.49
C SER A 206 15.85 -4.14 -4.22
N ALA A 207 16.89 -3.75 -3.48
CA ALA A 207 17.21 -2.35 -3.19
C ALA A 207 17.28 -1.50 -4.48
N ALA A 208 17.91 -2.03 -5.53
CA ALA A 208 18.03 -1.34 -6.82
C ALA A 208 16.68 -1.18 -7.53
N ALA A 209 15.80 -2.19 -7.45
CA ALA A 209 14.47 -2.14 -8.05
C ALA A 209 13.57 -1.10 -7.34
N VAL A 210 13.63 -1.05 -6.01
CA VAL A 210 12.91 -0.06 -5.20
C VAL A 210 13.48 1.35 -5.43
N ALA A 211 14.81 1.50 -5.50
CA ALA A 211 15.46 2.79 -5.80
C ALA A 211 15.04 3.38 -7.16
N GLY A 212 14.51 2.56 -8.08
CA GLY A 212 13.93 3.01 -9.34
C GLY A 212 12.83 4.07 -9.18
N TRP A 213 12.13 4.10 -8.04
CA TRP A 213 11.11 5.12 -7.74
C TRP A 213 11.67 6.54 -7.65
N ALA A 214 12.98 6.72 -7.40
CA ALA A 214 13.60 8.04 -7.38
C ALA A 214 13.44 8.79 -8.71
N ARG A 215 13.24 8.09 -9.83
CA ARG A 215 12.99 8.71 -11.14
C ARG A 215 11.63 9.41 -11.24
N ALA A 216 10.70 9.09 -10.34
CA ALA A 216 9.39 9.72 -10.26
C ALA A 216 9.33 10.83 -9.20
N ALA A 217 10.45 11.21 -8.59
CA ALA A 217 10.50 12.21 -7.52
C ALA A 217 11.09 13.54 -8.01
N ASP A 218 10.37 14.63 -7.75
CA ASP A 218 10.84 16.01 -7.85
C ASP A 218 11.10 16.61 -6.45
N ALA A 219 11.22 15.74 -5.45
CA ALA A 219 11.44 16.06 -4.04
C ALA A 219 12.58 15.22 -3.46
N THR A 220 12.90 15.44 -2.19
CA THR A 220 13.88 14.63 -1.46
C THR A 220 13.49 13.16 -1.42
N VAL A 221 14.45 12.27 -1.66
CA VAL A 221 14.28 10.83 -1.61
C VAL A 221 15.17 10.28 -0.52
N ASP A 222 14.55 9.67 0.49
CA ASP A 222 15.22 8.94 1.56
C ASP A 222 15.05 7.43 1.34
N THR A 223 15.97 6.64 1.87
CA THR A 223 15.90 5.17 1.80
C THR A 223 15.94 4.57 3.19
N LEU A 224 15.14 3.53 3.43
CA LEU A 224 15.15 2.73 4.65
C LEU A 224 15.32 1.25 4.29
N THR A 225 16.37 0.64 4.82
CA THR A 225 16.55 -0.81 4.79
C THR A 225 15.97 -1.41 6.05
N VAL A 226 15.19 -2.49 5.91
CA VAL A 226 14.62 -3.25 7.03
C VAL A 226 15.09 -4.71 6.99
N PRO A 227 15.22 -5.40 8.13
CA PRO A 227 15.48 -6.83 8.13
C PRO A 227 14.25 -7.62 7.64
N GLY A 228 14.46 -8.90 7.32
CA GLY A 228 13.40 -9.81 6.92
C GLY A 228 13.19 -9.93 5.41
N GLY A 229 12.06 -10.55 5.05
CA GLY A 229 11.67 -10.81 3.66
C GLY A 229 10.75 -9.73 3.09
N HIS A 230 9.90 -10.11 2.14
CA HIS A 230 8.99 -9.18 1.45
C HIS A 230 8.14 -8.33 2.40
N HIS A 231 7.72 -8.91 3.54
CA HIS A 231 6.90 -8.25 4.56
C HIS A 231 7.70 -7.59 5.69
N GLY A 232 9.03 -7.45 5.56
CA GLY A 232 9.92 -6.99 6.64
C GLY A 232 9.51 -5.64 7.27
N LEU A 233 8.92 -4.72 6.49
CA LEU A 233 8.39 -3.46 7.02
C LEU A 233 7.20 -3.67 7.98
N LEU A 234 6.33 -4.64 7.68
CA LEU A 234 5.16 -4.96 8.48
C LEU A 234 5.51 -5.82 9.69
N GLU A 235 6.60 -6.59 9.61
CA GLU A 235 7.19 -7.35 10.72
C GLU A 235 7.96 -6.44 11.69
N HIS A 236 8.52 -5.34 11.18
CA HIS A 236 9.29 -4.34 11.93
C HIS A 236 8.71 -2.91 11.79
N PRO A 237 7.43 -2.68 12.15
CA PRO A 237 6.74 -1.41 11.95
C PRO A 237 7.34 -0.26 12.78
N GLU A 238 8.08 -0.57 13.85
CA GLU A 238 8.81 0.41 14.66
C GLU A 238 9.96 1.09 13.90
N LEU A 239 10.51 0.45 12.86
CA LEU A 239 11.52 1.07 11.99
C LEU A 239 10.90 2.19 11.15
N LEU A 240 9.70 1.99 10.62
CA LEU A 240 8.94 3.04 9.95
C LEU A 240 8.67 4.20 10.90
N GLY A 241 8.23 3.88 12.12
CA GLY A 241 7.95 4.89 13.14
C GLY A 241 9.16 5.78 13.43
N ARG A 242 10.33 5.17 13.64
CA ARG A 242 11.60 5.89 13.87
C ARG A 242 12.02 6.73 12.67
N ALA A 243 11.91 6.18 11.46
CA ALA A 243 12.25 6.91 10.24
C ALA A 243 11.36 8.16 10.07
N LEU A 244 10.05 8.03 10.27
CA LEU A 244 9.12 9.16 10.18
C LEU A 244 9.33 10.22 11.28
N ASP A 245 9.91 9.85 12.42
CA ASP A 245 10.22 10.78 13.52
C ASP A 245 11.57 11.49 13.32
N ALA A 246 12.53 10.85 12.66
CA ALA A 246 13.86 11.39 12.40
C ALA A 246 13.91 12.32 11.17
N LEU A 247 13.02 12.11 10.20
CA LEU A 247 13.01 12.87 8.96
C LEU A 247 12.42 14.27 9.19
N PRO A 248 13.09 15.33 8.74
CA PRO A 248 12.56 16.69 8.86
C PRO A 248 11.26 16.80 8.05
N GLY A 249 10.17 17.05 8.77
CA GLY A 249 8.83 17.30 8.23
C GLY A 249 7.94 18.09 9.20
N GLY A 250 8.56 18.65 10.25
CA GLY A 250 7.89 19.55 11.17
C GLY A 250 7.70 20.91 10.51
N ILE A 251 6.44 21.34 10.46
CA ILE A 251 6.01 22.71 10.22
C ILE A 251 6.95 23.67 10.95
N ARG A 252 7.54 24.63 10.23
CA ARG A 252 7.90 25.93 10.83
C ARG A 252 6.63 26.74 10.97
#